data_AF-A0A5K4ELT2-F1
#
_entry.id   AF-A0A5K4ELT2-F1
#
_cell.length_a   1.000
_cell.length_b   1.000
_cell.length_c   1.000
_cell.angle_alpha   90.00
_cell.angle_beta   90.00
_cell.angle_gamma   90.00
#
_symmetry.space_group_name_H-M   'P 1'
#
loop_
_entity.id
_entity.type
_entity.pdbx_description
1 polymer ?
#
loop_
_entity_poly.entity_id
_entity_poly.type
_entity_poly.pdbx_seq_one_letter_code
_entity_poly.pdbx_strand_id
1 'polypeptide(L)'
;MSMDFSLNQIECICQVLYNDQEIDRLKTFLSKISTTTMYHNNEVIVKCRALVLFVNKEFTELFKILNNFPFSVYNHNEMQNLWYQAKYAQIEISRGHQLNAVAKYRVRKKFPPPKTIWDGDQVTYYFKDKSRNYLAEQFVHNSYPSIVEKKFMAKKSGLTITQVSNWFKNRRQRDKTLSNFKTRGCH
;
A
#
# COMPACT_ATOMS: atom_id res chain seq x y z
N MET A 1 -35.06 -13.83 -15.25
CA MET A 1 -35.20 -12.64 -16.10
C MET A 1 -33.85 -11.93 -16.07
N SER A 2 -32.98 -12.22 -17.04
CA SER A 2 -31.73 -11.46 -17.21
C SER A 2 -32.12 -10.02 -17.51
N MET A 3 -31.64 -9.06 -16.73
CA MET A 3 -31.85 -7.67 -17.06
C MET A 3 -30.93 -7.33 -18.21
N ASP A 4 -31.50 -7.10 -19.40
CA ASP A 4 -30.76 -6.62 -20.58
C ASP A 4 -30.44 -5.13 -20.42
N PHE A 5 -29.55 -4.81 -19.48
CA PHE A 5 -28.96 -3.48 -19.41
C PHE A 5 -27.78 -3.39 -20.37
N SER A 6 -27.60 -2.23 -21.00
CA SER A 6 -26.36 -1.94 -21.72
C SER A 6 -25.18 -1.87 -20.75
N LEU A 7 -23.96 -2.12 -21.24
CA LEU A 7 -22.75 -2.03 -20.42
C LEU A 7 -22.65 -0.66 -19.71
N ASN A 8 -22.96 0.43 -20.42
CA ASN A 8 -22.94 1.79 -19.88
C ASN A 8 -23.97 1.98 -18.75
N GLN A 9 -25.15 1.38 -18.86
CA GLN A 9 -26.17 1.43 -17.79
C GLN A 9 -25.68 0.66 -16.55
N ILE A 10 -25.08 -0.51 -16.74
CA ILE A 10 -24.52 -1.33 -15.66
C ILE A 10 -23.39 -0.59 -14.95
N GLU A 11 -22.46 0.01 -15.70
CA GLU A 11 -21.39 0.84 -15.16
C GLU A 11 -21.95 1.99 -14.32
N CYS A 12 -22.91 2.74 -14.87
CA CYS A 12 -23.54 3.87 -14.18
C CYS A 12 -24.20 3.43 -12.87
N ILE A 13 -25.00 2.35 -12.91
CA ILE A 13 -25.63 1.79 -11.70
C ILE A 13 -24.58 1.34 -10.69
N CYS A 14 -23.54 0.62 -11.12
CA CYS A 14 -22.46 0.19 -10.23
C CYS A 14 -21.75 1.39 -9.58
N GLN A 15 -21.44 2.41 -10.37
CA GLN A 15 -20.75 3.61 -9.90
C GLN A 15 -21.59 4.40 -8.89
N VAL A 16 -22.90 4.54 -9.12
CA VAL A 16 -23.83 5.20 -8.18
C VAL A 16 -23.89 4.41 -6.87
N LEU A 17 -24.18 3.11 -6.93
CA LEU A 17 -24.27 2.25 -5.74
C LEU A 17 -22.95 2.22 -4.96
N TYR A 18 -21.82 2.25 -5.66
CA TYR A 18 -20.48 2.32 -5.06
C TYR A 18 -20.26 3.64 -4.31
N ASN A 19 -20.58 4.77 -4.95
CA ASN A 19 -20.40 6.10 -4.38
C ASN A 19 -21.31 6.35 -3.18
N ASP A 20 -22.55 5.85 -3.24
CA ASP A 20 -23.55 5.96 -2.18
C ASP A 20 -23.29 4.96 -1.03
N GLN A 21 -22.24 4.12 -1.13
CA GLN A 21 -21.88 3.08 -0.16
C GLN A 21 -23.00 2.05 0.08
N GLU A 22 -23.89 1.83 -0.89
CA GLU A 22 -24.99 0.87 -0.79
C GLU A 22 -24.53 -0.56 -1.14
N ILE A 23 -23.68 -1.12 -0.28
CA ILE A 23 -22.99 -2.40 -0.57
C ILE A 23 -23.95 -3.57 -0.74
N ASP A 24 -25.03 -3.65 0.05
CA ASP A 24 -26.00 -4.74 -0.06
C ASP A 24 -26.77 -4.70 -1.40
N ARG A 25 -27.12 -3.50 -1.86
CA ARG A 25 -27.75 -3.29 -3.17
C ARG A 25 -26.75 -3.59 -4.29
N LEU A 26 -25.50 -3.16 -4.16
CA LEU A 26 -24.43 -3.49 -5.10
C LEU A 26 -24.20 -5.00 -5.20
N LYS A 27 -24.13 -5.71 -4.07
CA LYS A 27 -23.98 -7.17 -4.02
C LYS A 27 -25.13 -7.87 -4.73
N THR A 28 -26.36 -7.47 -4.44
CA THR A 28 -27.58 -8.00 -5.06
C THR A 28 -27.62 -7.71 -6.57
N PHE A 29 -27.15 -6.54 -6.99
CA PHE A 29 -27.07 -6.17 -8.39
C PHE A 29 -26.01 -7.00 -9.13
N LEU A 30 -24.80 -7.08 -8.58
CA LEU A 30 -23.69 -7.86 -9.13
C LEU A 30 -24.05 -9.35 -9.26
N SER A 31 -24.75 -9.94 -8.29
CA SER A 31 -25.17 -11.35 -8.37
C SER A 31 -26.16 -11.60 -9.51
N LYS A 32 -26.98 -10.61 -9.89
CA LYS A 32 -27.94 -10.72 -11.00
C LYS A 32 -27.28 -10.62 -12.38
N ILE A 33 -26.14 -9.93 -12.48
CA ILE A 33 -25.41 -9.75 -13.74
C ILE A 33 -24.20 -10.68 -13.90
N SER A 34 -23.79 -11.41 -12.86
CA SER A 34 -22.47 -12.07 -12.80
C SER A 34 -22.20 -13.16 -13.87
N THR A 35 -23.14 -13.49 -14.74
CA THR A 35 -23.01 -14.57 -15.73
C THR A 35 -22.22 -14.18 -16.99
N THR A 36 -22.01 -12.89 -17.27
CA THR A 36 -21.42 -12.45 -18.56
C THR A 36 -19.93 -12.13 -18.44
N THR A 37 -19.11 -12.70 -19.33
CA THR A 37 -17.65 -12.49 -19.40
C THR A 37 -17.26 -11.06 -19.77
N MET A 38 -18.12 -10.31 -20.48
CA MET A 38 -17.88 -8.90 -20.85
C MET A 38 -17.59 -8.01 -19.63
N TYR A 39 -18.16 -8.32 -18.47
CA TYR A 39 -17.98 -7.53 -17.26
C TYR A 39 -16.61 -7.70 -16.59
N HIS A 40 -15.83 -8.72 -16.99
CA HIS A 40 -14.51 -8.99 -16.41
C HIS A 40 -13.44 -8.00 -16.86
N ASN A 41 -13.66 -7.31 -17.97
CA ASN A 41 -12.73 -6.32 -18.50
C ASN A 41 -13.09 -4.90 -18.07
N ASN A 42 -14.21 -4.72 -17.38
CA ASN A 42 -14.70 -3.41 -16.99
C ASN A 42 -14.17 -2.99 -15.62
N GLU A 43 -13.38 -1.92 -15.57
CA GLU A 43 -12.74 -1.48 -14.33
C GLU A 43 -13.73 -1.09 -13.23
N VAL A 44 -14.84 -0.43 -13.56
CA VAL A 44 -15.87 -0.03 -12.58
C VAL A 44 -16.51 -1.28 -11.96
N ILE A 45 -16.89 -2.24 -12.79
CA ILE A 45 -17.53 -3.48 -12.30
C ILE A 45 -16.53 -4.32 -11.50
N VAL A 46 -15.29 -4.46 -11.98
CA VAL A 46 -14.24 -5.21 -11.28
C VAL A 46 -13.89 -4.56 -9.95
N LYS A 47 -13.83 -3.22 -9.88
CA LYS A 47 -13.69 -2.47 -8.62
C LYS A 47 -14.83 -2.75 -7.65
N CYS A 48 -16.07 -2.69 -8.14
CA CYS A 48 -17.25 -3.01 -7.33
C CYS A 48 -17.22 -4.45 -6.80
N ARG A 49 -16.83 -5.41 -7.65
CA ARG A 49 -16.65 -6.82 -7.24
C ARG A 49 -15.57 -6.97 -6.19
N ALA A 50 -14.43 -6.28 -6.34
CA ALA A 50 -13.37 -6.29 -5.34
C ALA A 50 -13.87 -5.79 -3.98
N LEU A 51 -14.67 -4.71 -3.95
CA LEU A 51 -15.27 -4.21 -2.72
C LEU A 51 -16.23 -5.24 -2.08
N VAL A 52 -17.10 -5.87 -2.87
CA VAL A 52 -18.04 -6.89 -2.36
C VAL A 52 -17.29 -8.11 -1.80
N LEU A 53 -16.23 -8.59 -2.48
CA LEU A 53 -15.39 -9.67 -1.97
C LEU A 53 -14.71 -9.31 -0.66
N PHE A 54 -14.24 -8.06 -0.51
CA PHE A 54 -13.67 -7.58 0.74
C PHE A 54 -14.69 -7.61 1.88
N VAL A 55 -15.90 -7.11 1.66
CA VAL A 55 -16.97 -7.08 2.68
C VAL A 55 -17.42 -8.49 3.08
N ASN A 56 -17.48 -9.42 2.13
CA ASN A 56 -17.76 -10.84 2.42
C ASN A 56 -16.58 -11.57 3.07
N LYS A 57 -15.42 -10.92 3.27
CA LYS A 57 -14.17 -11.52 3.75
C LYS A 57 -13.62 -12.62 2.84
N GLU A 58 -13.95 -12.57 1.55
CA GLU A 58 -13.47 -13.49 0.50
C GLU A 58 -12.09 -13.05 -0.01
N PHE A 59 -11.10 -13.04 0.88
CA PHE A 59 -9.79 -12.46 0.60
C PHE A 59 -9.03 -13.16 -0.54
N THR A 60 -9.22 -14.47 -0.71
CA THR A 60 -8.54 -15.25 -1.76
C THR A 60 -8.90 -14.73 -3.16
N GLU A 61 -10.20 -14.62 -3.46
CA GLU A 61 -10.68 -14.11 -4.74
C GLU A 61 -10.40 -12.61 -4.89
N LEU A 62 -10.49 -11.84 -3.80
CA LEU A 62 -10.10 -10.43 -3.82
C LEU A 62 -8.64 -10.24 -4.26
N PHE A 63 -7.71 -10.97 -3.65
CA PHE A 63 -6.30 -10.87 -4.04
C PHE A 63 -6.08 -11.35 -5.47
N LYS A 64 -6.82 -12.35 -5.95
CA LYS A 64 -6.75 -12.79 -7.34
C LYS A 64 -7.18 -11.69 -8.32
N ILE A 65 -8.26 -10.96 -8.03
CA ILE A 65 -8.66 -9.79 -8.83
C ILE A 65 -7.56 -8.73 -8.82
N LEU A 66 -7.11 -8.34 -7.62
CA LEU A 66 -6.13 -7.26 -7.47
C LEU A 66 -4.78 -7.59 -8.11
N ASN A 67 -4.38 -8.85 -8.17
CA ASN A 67 -3.12 -9.28 -8.82
C ASN A 67 -3.21 -9.34 -10.35
N ASN A 68 -4.40 -9.51 -10.92
CA ASN A 68 -4.56 -9.83 -12.34
C ASN A 68 -5.19 -8.71 -13.18
N PHE A 69 -6.03 -7.86 -12.58
CA PHE A 69 -6.71 -6.80 -13.32
C PHE A 69 -5.86 -5.50 -13.34
N PRO A 70 -5.48 -4.97 -14.52
CA PRO A 70 -4.68 -3.76 -14.63
C PRO A 70 -5.53 -2.50 -14.41
N PHE A 71 -5.71 -2.10 -13.15
CA PHE A 71 -6.46 -0.89 -12.82
C PHE A 71 -5.76 0.37 -13.37
N SER A 72 -6.56 1.37 -13.73
CA SER A 72 -6.07 2.70 -14.05
C SER A 72 -5.41 3.35 -12.84
N VAL A 73 -4.44 4.24 -13.11
CA VAL A 73 -3.72 5.00 -12.07
C VAL A 73 -4.67 5.78 -11.15
N TYR A 74 -5.82 6.22 -11.68
CA TYR A 74 -6.86 6.89 -10.91
C TYR A 74 -7.39 6.02 -9.75
N ASN A 75 -7.59 4.72 -9.97
CA ASN A 75 -8.08 3.78 -8.95
C ASN A 75 -6.94 3.11 -8.14
N HIS A 76 -5.66 3.35 -8.45
CA HIS A 76 -4.53 2.70 -7.75
C HIS A 76 -4.55 2.93 -6.24
N ASN A 77 -4.72 4.18 -5.79
CA ASN A 77 -4.71 4.50 -4.36
C ASN A 77 -5.84 3.75 -3.63
N GLU A 78 -7.04 3.74 -4.20
CA GLU A 78 -8.20 3.04 -3.66
C GLU A 78 -7.97 1.52 -3.58
N MET A 79 -7.46 0.90 -4.65
CA MET A 79 -7.18 -0.52 -4.69
C MET A 79 -6.00 -0.93 -3.78
N GLN A 80 -5.00 -0.07 -3.63
CA GLN A 80 -3.90 -0.26 -2.67
C GLN A 80 -4.42 -0.22 -1.22
N ASN A 81 -5.34 0.70 -0.92
CA ASN A 81 -5.98 0.74 0.40
C ASN A 81 -6.78 -0.54 0.66
N LEU A 82 -7.55 -1.00 -0.32
CA LEU A 82 -8.30 -2.26 -0.25
C LEU A 82 -7.37 -3.47 -0.03
N TRP A 83 -6.26 -3.55 -0.77
CA TRP A 83 -5.23 -4.58 -0.62
C TRP A 83 -4.71 -4.65 0.82
N TYR A 84 -4.33 -3.51 1.40
CA TYR A 84 -3.79 -3.49 2.75
C TYR A 84 -4.86 -3.73 3.82
N GLN A 85 -6.07 -3.18 3.67
CA GLN A 85 -7.19 -3.47 4.55
C GLN A 85 -7.51 -4.96 4.58
N ALA A 86 -7.54 -5.62 3.42
CA ALA A 86 -7.73 -7.06 3.30
C ALA A 86 -6.60 -7.85 3.98
N LYS A 87 -5.33 -7.45 3.78
CA LYS A 87 -4.19 -8.09 4.46
C LYS A 87 -4.22 -7.91 5.97
N TYR A 88 -4.63 -6.74 6.45
CA TYR A 88 -4.81 -6.51 7.89
C TYR A 88 -5.92 -7.39 8.43
N ALA A 89 -7.10 -7.38 7.81
CA ALA A 89 -8.25 -8.17 8.23
C ALA A 89 -7.92 -9.67 8.28
N GLN A 90 -7.26 -10.22 7.26
CA GLN A 90 -6.83 -11.63 7.24
C GLN A 90 -5.92 -11.99 8.42
N ILE A 91 -5.02 -11.07 8.82
CA ILE A 91 -4.08 -11.28 9.93
C ILE A 91 -4.78 -11.05 11.28
N GLU A 92 -5.66 -10.06 11.38
CA GLU A 92 -6.43 -9.77 12.59
C GLU A 92 -7.39 -10.92 12.92
N ILE A 93 -8.03 -11.52 11.92
CA ILE A 93 -8.88 -12.71 12.08
C ILE A 93 -8.04 -13.90 12.57
N SER A 94 -6.87 -14.14 12.00
CA SER A 94 -6.02 -15.29 12.40
C SER A 94 -5.34 -15.11 13.77
N ARG A 95 -5.13 -13.87 14.22
CA ARG A 95 -4.53 -13.57 15.54
C ARG A 95 -5.53 -13.32 16.64
N GLY A 96 -6.78 -13.00 16.31
CA GLY A 96 -7.84 -12.65 17.26
C GLY A 96 -7.69 -11.26 17.89
N HIS A 97 -6.82 -10.40 17.37
CA HIS A 97 -6.66 -9.04 17.89
C HIS A 97 -6.30 -8.04 16.77
N GLN A 98 -6.61 -6.76 17.01
CA GLN A 98 -6.29 -5.68 16.06
C GLN A 98 -4.78 -5.44 15.97
N LEU A 99 -4.31 -5.07 14.77
CA LEU A 99 -2.90 -4.77 14.54
C LEU A 99 -2.57 -3.34 14.95
N ASN A 100 -1.54 -3.20 15.78
CA ASN A 100 -0.93 -1.90 16.07
C ASN A 100 -0.18 -1.33 14.84
N ALA A 101 0.23 -0.06 14.94
CA ALA A 101 0.89 0.65 13.84
C ALA A 101 2.17 -0.04 13.33
N VAL A 102 2.98 -0.62 14.23
CA VAL A 102 4.22 -1.32 13.88
C VAL A 102 3.91 -2.63 13.15
N ALA A 103 2.90 -3.36 13.61
CA ALA A 103 2.45 -4.59 12.96
C ALA A 103 1.88 -4.29 11.56
N LYS A 104 1.05 -3.26 11.39
CA LYS A 104 0.58 -2.80 10.08
C LYS A 104 1.73 -2.38 9.16
N TYR A 105 2.75 -1.69 9.68
CA TYR A 105 3.96 -1.39 8.91
C TYR A 105 4.68 -2.66 8.42
N ARG A 106 4.84 -3.67 9.28
CA ARG A 106 5.45 -4.96 8.91
C ARG A 106 4.66 -5.67 7.82
N VAL A 107 3.33 -5.63 7.88
CA VAL A 107 2.44 -6.20 6.86
C VAL A 107 2.63 -5.50 5.52
N ARG A 108 2.61 -4.15 5.48
CA ARG A 108 2.84 -3.40 4.23
C ARG A 108 4.18 -3.73 3.59
N LYS A 109 5.22 -3.88 4.42
CA LYS A 109 6.56 -4.25 3.96
C LYS A 109 6.63 -5.69 3.44
N LYS A 110 5.94 -6.63 4.09
CA LYS A 110 5.94 -8.04 3.71
C LYS A 110 5.08 -8.31 2.45
N PHE A 111 4.00 -7.54 2.28
CA PHE A 111 3.02 -7.73 1.22
C PHE A 111 2.79 -6.42 0.46
N PRO A 112 3.78 -5.97 -0.35
CA PRO A 112 3.57 -4.81 -1.21
C PRO A 112 2.41 -5.08 -2.18
N PRO A 113 1.77 -4.02 -2.71
CA PRO A 113 0.69 -4.18 -3.67
C PRO A 113 1.24 -4.73 -5.00
N PRO A 114 0.44 -5.46 -5.78
CA PRO A 114 0.86 -5.97 -7.08
C PRO A 114 1.02 -4.87 -8.13
N LYS A 115 1.76 -5.19 -9.20
CA LYS A 115 2.08 -4.25 -10.30
C LYS A 115 0.86 -3.66 -10.99
N THR A 116 -0.24 -4.39 -10.97
CA THR A 116 -1.56 -4.02 -11.47
C THR A 116 -2.20 -2.82 -10.78
N ILE A 117 -1.77 -2.51 -9.54
CA ILE A 117 -2.27 -1.38 -8.76
C ILE A 117 -1.14 -0.52 -8.19
N TRP A 118 0.11 -0.80 -8.56
CA TRP A 118 1.30 -0.11 -8.05
C TRP A 118 2.48 -0.24 -9.02
N ASP A 119 2.94 0.88 -9.56
CA ASP A 119 4.04 0.95 -10.54
C ASP A 119 5.45 0.80 -9.93
N GLY A 120 5.54 0.54 -8.63
CA GLY A 120 6.81 0.33 -7.94
C GLY A 120 7.57 1.61 -7.62
N ASP A 121 7.03 2.79 -7.95
CA ASP A 121 7.55 4.11 -7.59
C ASP A 121 9.09 4.18 -7.73
N GLN A 122 9.61 3.66 -8.85
CA GLN A 122 11.05 3.45 -9.08
C GLN A 122 11.83 4.77 -8.99
N VAL A 123 11.19 5.87 -9.38
CA VAL A 123 11.71 7.24 -9.30
C VAL A 123 12.04 7.62 -7.86
N THR A 124 11.21 7.18 -6.91
CA THR A 124 11.40 7.43 -5.49
C THR A 124 12.64 6.68 -4.94
N TYR A 125 12.98 5.50 -5.45
CA TYR A 125 14.19 4.78 -5.01
C TYR A 125 15.48 5.45 -5.52
N TYR A 126 15.52 5.84 -6.81
CA TYR A 126 16.68 6.51 -7.39
C TYR A 126 16.98 7.85 -6.72
N PHE A 127 15.96 8.69 -6.50
CA PHE A 127 16.12 9.96 -5.78
C PHE A 127 16.60 9.74 -4.35
N LYS A 128 16.03 8.75 -3.65
CA LYS A 128 16.45 8.41 -2.28
C LYS A 128 17.88 7.89 -2.21
N ASP A 129 18.41 7.27 -3.26
CA ASP A 129 19.75 6.69 -3.24
C ASP A 129 20.85 7.76 -3.22
N LYS A 130 20.74 8.80 -4.07
CA LYS A 130 21.67 9.95 -4.05
C LYS A 130 21.69 10.65 -2.70
N SER A 131 20.51 10.95 -2.14
CA SER A 131 20.42 11.58 -0.82
C SER A 131 20.95 10.68 0.29
N ARG A 132 20.78 9.34 0.19
CA ARG A 132 21.33 8.38 1.16
C ARG A 132 22.86 8.32 1.13
N ASN A 133 23.46 8.31 -0.05
CA ASN A 133 24.92 8.27 -0.21
C ASN A 133 25.55 9.55 0.37
N TYR A 134 24.98 10.71 0.04
CA TYR A 134 25.41 11.98 0.63
C TYR A 134 25.30 11.99 2.17
N LEU A 135 24.18 11.55 2.74
CA LEU A 135 24.05 11.48 4.20
C LEU A 135 25.00 10.46 4.84
N ALA A 136 25.31 9.36 4.16
CA ALA A 136 26.28 8.38 4.62
C ALA A 136 27.70 8.97 4.69
N GLU A 137 28.12 9.71 3.67
CA GLU A 137 29.39 10.45 3.68
C GLU A 137 29.43 11.46 4.83
N GLN A 138 28.37 12.26 5.00
CA GLN A 138 28.28 13.22 6.10
C GLN A 138 28.31 12.56 7.48
N PHE A 139 27.76 11.35 7.62
CA PHE A 139 27.77 10.61 8.88
C PHE A 139 29.16 10.16 9.32
N VAL A 140 30.01 9.80 8.35
CA VAL A 140 31.41 9.46 8.58
C VAL A 140 32.16 10.67 9.13
N HIS A 141 31.89 11.87 8.60
CA HIS A 141 32.49 13.11 9.10
C HIS A 141 31.98 13.50 10.49
N ASN A 142 30.66 13.46 10.70
CA ASN A 142 30.05 13.82 11.98
C ASN A 142 28.75 13.04 12.21
N SER A 143 28.75 12.10 13.15
CA SER A 143 27.57 11.29 13.50
C SER A 143 26.52 12.04 14.35
N TYR A 144 26.86 13.21 14.88
CA TYR A 144 26.00 14.08 15.70
C TYR A 144 25.96 15.51 15.13
N PRO A 145 25.43 15.72 13.91
CA PRO A 145 25.38 17.04 13.31
C PRO A 145 24.45 17.96 14.10
N SER A 146 24.87 19.21 14.22
CA SER A 146 24.11 20.34 14.73
C SER A 146 22.87 20.65 13.89
N ILE A 147 21.98 21.49 14.41
CA ILE A 147 20.78 21.93 13.68
C ILE A 147 21.15 22.66 12.39
N VAL A 148 22.24 23.45 12.40
CA VAL A 148 22.73 24.20 11.24
C VAL A 148 23.25 23.25 10.16
N GLU A 149 24.07 22.26 10.53
CA GLU A 149 24.55 21.23 9.60
C GLU A 149 23.39 20.43 9.00
N LYS A 150 22.40 20.05 9.81
CA LYS A 150 21.19 19.35 9.31
C LYS A 150 20.39 20.21 8.34
N LYS A 151 20.27 21.52 8.58
CA LYS A 151 19.63 22.47 7.65
C LYS A 151 20.37 22.52 6.31
N PHE A 152 21.71 22.56 6.35
CA PHE A 152 22.54 22.54 5.15
C PHE A 152 22.38 21.23 4.36
N MET A 153 22.43 20.09 5.05
CA MET A 153 22.24 18.77 4.44
C MET A 153 20.84 18.61 3.84
N ALA A 154 19.81 19.12 4.50
CA ALA A 154 18.44 19.14 4.00
C ALA A 154 18.34 19.90 2.67
N LYS A 155 18.90 21.12 2.61
CA LYS A 155 18.94 21.93 1.39
C LYS A 155 19.69 21.23 0.26
N LYS A 156 20.86 20.64 0.52
CA LYS A 156 21.71 19.98 -0.50
C LYS A 156 21.14 18.66 -1.01
N SER A 157 20.45 17.90 -0.15
CA SER A 157 19.90 16.57 -0.49
C SER A 157 18.45 16.60 -0.98
N GLY A 158 17.79 17.76 -0.96
CA GLY A 158 16.35 17.89 -1.26
C GLY A 158 15.42 17.27 -0.20
N LEU A 159 15.95 16.94 0.97
CA LEU A 159 15.18 16.36 2.08
C LEU A 159 14.71 17.43 3.06
N THR A 160 13.67 17.14 3.83
CA THR A 160 13.29 17.97 4.97
C THR A 160 14.27 17.79 6.13
N ILE A 161 14.40 18.80 6.98
CA ILE A 161 15.24 18.74 8.19
C ILE A 161 14.82 17.56 9.08
N THR A 162 13.52 17.28 9.16
CA THR A 162 12.98 16.14 9.91
C THR A 162 13.45 14.81 9.32
N GLN A 163 13.47 14.66 7.99
CA GLN A 163 13.99 13.46 7.32
C GLN A 163 15.48 13.26 7.61
N VAL A 164 16.29 14.33 7.51
CA VAL A 164 17.72 14.27 7.84
C VAL A 164 17.94 13.91 9.32
N SER A 165 17.25 14.59 10.24
CA SER A 165 17.35 14.31 11.69
C SER A 165 16.99 12.86 12.01
N ASN A 166 15.91 12.34 11.40
CA ASN A 166 15.49 10.96 11.57
C ASN A 166 16.50 9.97 10.95
N TRP A 167 17.11 10.29 9.82
CA TRP A 167 18.13 9.44 9.21
C TRP A 167 19.32 9.25 10.16
N PHE A 168 19.85 10.33 10.74
CA PHE A 168 20.98 10.27 11.69
C PHE A 168 20.61 9.50 12.96
N LYS A 169 19.43 9.77 13.54
CA LYS A 169 18.92 9.04 14.69
C LYS A 169 18.85 7.53 14.41
N ASN A 170 18.25 7.15 13.28
CA ASN A 170 18.08 5.75 12.89
C ASN A 170 19.41 5.08 12.54
N ARG A 171 20.38 5.80 11.96
CA ARG A 171 21.72 5.28 11.68
C ARG A 171 22.46 4.94 12.98
N ARG A 172 22.51 5.86 13.95
CA ARG A 172 23.14 5.60 15.26
C ARG A 172 22.47 4.45 16.01
N GLN A 173 21.14 4.35 15.96
CA GLN A 173 20.42 3.22 16.56
C GLN A 173 20.83 1.88 15.92
N ARG A 174 20.97 1.82 14.60
CA ARG A 174 21.46 0.62 13.90
C ARG A 174 22.88 0.27 14.33
N ASP A 175 23.79 1.24 14.38
CA ASP A 175 25.18 0.99 14.76
C ASP A 175 25.30 0.49 16.22
N LYS A 176 24.51 1.07 17.14
CA LYS A 176 24.41 0.58 18.54
C LYS A 176 23.84 -0.84 18.63
N THR A 177 22.85 -1.19 17.81
CA THR A 177 22.33 -2.56 17.80
C THR A 177 23.36 -3.54 17.25
N LEU A 178 24.09 -3.17 16.19
CA LEU A 178 25.14 -4.01 15.60
C LEU A 178 26.31 -4.24 16.57
N SER A 179 26.73 -3.22 17.33
CA SER A 179 27.76 -3.41 18.37
C SER A 179 27.29 -4.36 19.48
N ASN A 180 26.04 -4.23 19.94
CA ASN A 180 25.46 -5.10 20.97
C ASN A 180 25.28 -6.56 20.51
N PHE A 181 25.03 -6.82 19.23
CA PHE A 181 24.99 -8.18 18.71
C PHE A 181 26.38 -8.80 18.63
N LYS A 182 27.40 -8.03 18.22
CA LYS A 182 28.80 -8.50 18.19
C LYS A 182 29.33 -8.86 19.58
N THR A 183 28.92 -8.14 20.62
CA THR A 183 29.33 -8.48 21.99
C THR A 183 28.61 -9.70 22.58
N ARG A 184 27.43 -10.06 22.07
CA ARG A 184 26.65 -11.23 22.54
C ARG A 184 26.88 -12.50 21.73
N GLY A 185 27.36 -12.39 20.49
CA GLY A 185 27.64 -13.54 19.61
C GLY A 185 29.02 -14.17 19.80
N CYS A 186 29.74 -13.84 20.86
CA CYS A 186 31.00 -14.46 21.22
C CYS A 186 30.80 -15.24 22.52
N HIS A 187 30.17 -16.42 22.42
CA HIS A 187 30.33 -17.60 23.28
C HIS A 187 29.50 -18.75 22.72
#